data_AF-A0A7W5JZP6-F1
#
_entry.id   AF-A0A7W5JZP6-F1
#
_cell.length_a   1.000
_cell.length_b   1.000
_cell.length_c   1.000
_cell.angle_alpha   90.00
_cell.angle_beta   90.00
_cell.angle_gamma   90.00
#
_symmetry.space_group_name_H-M   'P 1'
#
loop_
_entity.id
_entity.type
_entity.pdbx_description
1 polymer ?
#
loop_
_entity_poly.entity_id
_entity_poly.type
_entity_poly.pdbx_seq_one_letter_code
_entity_poly.pdbx_strand_id
1 'polypeptide(L)'
;VERERAHAYAEKAMREAAQHTGYVDPDEAYESAVHAAVDRAYDDRDLRGAWDELVAFVTPHGWSNALGQKLVQITMPGVPDVYQGTELWEDSLVDPDNRRPVDFAQHRTLLAGLDGPPPVDASGRAKLWVTRHALQARRDRPELFTGYATVPASGQHTNHLVAFDRGGAVTLATRLSVGLAGHGWGGATVELPRASVDVLTGRVFAGTVEVADVLDRYPVALLLQA
;
A
#
# COMPACT_ATOMS: atom_id res chain seq x y z
N VAL A 1 -5.23 -13.43 7.74
CA VAL A 1 -5.95 -13.48 9.02
C VAL A 1 -6.30 -14.91 9.42
N GLU A 2 -5.86 -15.27 10.60
CA GLU A 2 -5.96 -16.55 11.27
C GLU A 2 -7.31 -16.60 11.99
N ARG A 3 -7.89 -17.80 12.11
CA ARG A 3 -9.25 -17.99 12.64
C ARG A 3 -9.46 -17.28 13.98
N GLU A 4 -8.56 -17.48 14.93
CA GLU A 4 -8.65 -16.87 16.26
C GLU A 4 -8.70 -15.33 16.21
N ARG A 5 -7.86 -14.71 15.37
CA ARG A 5 -7.87 -13.25 15.15
C ARG A 5 -9.20 -12.78 14.56
N ALA A 6 -9.76 -13.53 13.63
CA ALA A 6 -11.05 -13.20 13.01
C ALA A 6 -12.21 -13.29 14.01
N HIS A 7 -12.24 -14.31 14.88
CA HIS A 7 -13.25 -14.42 15.94
C HIS A 7 -13.15 -13.26 16.93
N ALA A 8 -11.94 -12.97 17.45
CA ALA A 8 -11.74 -11.88 18.39
C ALA A 8 -12.14 -10.52 17.81
N TYR A 9 -11.83 -10.29 16.52
CA TYR A 9 -12.28 -9.10 15.82
C TYR A 9 -13.80 -9.05 15.66
N ALA A 10 -14.43 -10.14 15.24
CA ALA A 10 -15.88 -10.19 15.04
C ALA A 10 -16.63 -9.88 16.35
N GLU A 11 -16.20 -10.46 17.47
CA GLU A 11 -16.74 -10.20 18.81
C GLU A 11 -16.64 -8.74 19.22
N LYS A 12 -15.45 -8.17 19.07
CA LYS A 12 -15.25 -6.76 19.34
C LYS A 12 -16.12 -5.90 18.44
N ALA A 13 -16.12 -6.14 17.13
CA ALA A 13 -16.87 -5.34 16.16
C ALA A 13 -18.38 -5.35 16.43
N MET A 14 -18.96 -6.51 16.75
CA MET A 14 -20.40 -6.61 17.04
C MET A 14 -20.79 -5.91 18.35
N ARG A 15 -19.96 -6.01 19.39
CA ARG A 15 -20.20 -5.32 20.67
C ARG A 15 -20.00 -3.82 20.60
N GLU A 16 -19.01 -3.33 19.84
CA GLU A 16 -18.80 -1.90 19.59
C GLU A 16 -19.95 -1.29 18.77
N ALA A 17 -20.54 -2.06 17.84
CA ALA A 17 -21.68 -1.60 17.06
C ALA A 17 -22.94 -1.39 17.92
N ALA A 18 -23.09 -2.15 19.02
CA ALA A 18 -24.20 -2.05 19.98
C ALA A 18 -25.61 -2.15 19.35
N GLN A 19 -25.75 -2.85 18.22
CA GLN A 19 -27.04 -3.03 17.53
C GLN A 19 -27.79 -4.29 17.98
N HIS A 20 -27.06 -5.38 18.23
CA HIS A 20 -27.60 -6.70 18.55
C HIS A 20 -26.98 -7.35 19.79
N THR A 21 -25.76 -6.96 20.15
CA THR A 21 -25.06 -7.37 21.38
C THR A 21 -24.24 -6.18 21.89
N GLY A 22 -23.79 -6.21 23.14
CA GLY A 22 -22.96 -5.16 23.72
C GLY A 22 -22.08 -5.68 24.85
N TYR A 23 -21.21 -4.83 25.37
CA TYR A 23 -20.28 -5.21 26.43
C TYR A 23 -20.93 -5.42 27.80
N VAL A 24 -22.08 -4.77 28.07
CA VAL A 24 -22.75 -4.82 29.38
C VAL A 24 -23.72 -6.00 29.47
N ASP A 25 -24.48 -6.25 28.39
CA ASP A 25 -25.49 -7.31 28.31
C ASP A 25 -25.33 -8.04 26.96
N PRO A 26 -24.39 -9.02 26.88
CA PRO A 26 -24.11 -9.73 25.64
C PRO A 26 -25.27 -10.66 25.22
N ASP A 27 -25.64 -10.65 23.95
CA ASP A 27 -26.56 -11.64 23.38
C ASP A 27 -25.77 -12.87 22.90
N GLU A 28 -25.62 -13.85 23.79
CA GLU A 28 -24.83 -15.07 23.52
C GLU A 28 -25.31 -15.84 22.28
N ALA A 29 -26.62 -15.82 21.99
CA ALA A 29 -27.18 -16.53 20.85
C ALA A 29 -26.79 -15.84 19.53
N TYR A 30 -26.88 -14.51 19.50
CA TYR A 30 -26.40 -13.72 18.36
C TYR A 30 -24.90 -13.86 18.16
N GLU A 31 -24.11 -13.75 19.23
CA GLU A 31 -22.65 -13.88 19.17
C GLU A 31 -22.23 -15.26 18.65
N SER A 32 -22.86 -16.33 19.15
CA SER A 32 -22.63 -17.70 18.69
C SER A 32 -22.95 -17.87 17.20
N ALA A 33 -24.01 -17.24 16.70
CA ALA A 33 -24.38 -17.30 15.28
C ALA A 33 -23.34 -16.60 14.39
N VAL A 34 -22.80 -15.46 14.82
CA VAL A 34 -21.72 -14.74 14.11
C VAL A 34 -20.43 -15.57 14.12
N HIS A 35 -20.05 -16.15 15.25
CA HIS A 35 -18.88 -17.03 15.33
C HIS A 35 -19.03 -18.26 14.43
N ALA A 36 -20.21 -18.89 14.40
CA ALA A 36 -20.48 -19.99 13.48
C ALA A 36 -20.36 -19.57 12.00
N ALA A 37 -20.74 -18.33 11.65
CA ALA A 37 -20.53 -17.79 10.31
C ALA A 37 -19.04 -17.58 9.99
N VAL A 38 -18.24 -17.11 10.96
CA VAL A 38 -16.77 -17.03 10.82
C VAL A 38 -16.19 -18.42 10.60
N ASP A 39 -16.57 -19.41 11.40
CA ASP A 39 -16.10 -20.79 11.25
C ASP A 39 -16.41 -21.36 9.87
N ARG A 40 -17.64 -21.13 9.37
CA ARG A 40 -18.02 -21.53 8.02
C ARG A 40 -17.14 -20.91 6.93
N ALA A 41 -16.69 -19.67 7.09
CA ALA A 41 -15.78 -19.06 6.12
C ALA A 41 -14.43 -19.80 5.99
N TYR A 42 -14.03 -20.57 7.00
CA TYR A 42 -12.84 -21.40 6.97
C TYR A 42 -13.11 -22.87 6.64
N ASP A 43 -14.23 -23.43 7.12
CA ASP A 43 -14.53 -24.87 7.06
C ASP A 43 -15.35 -25.30 5.84
N ASP A 44 -16.23 -24.43 5.34
CA ASP A 44 -17.05 -24.69 4.18
C ASP A 44 -16.20 -24.53 2.91
N ARG A 45 -15.95 -25.64 2.22
CA ARG A 45 -15.01 -25.68 1.08
C ARG A 45 -15.42 -24.79 -0.07
N ASP A 46 -16.72 -24.71 -0.36
CA ASP A 46 -17.23 -23.93 -1.49
C ASP A 46 -17.12 -22.43 -1.18
N LEU A 47 -17.48 -22.05 0.05
CA LEU A 47 -17.31 -20.67 0.53
C LEU A 47 -15.82 -20.28 0.56
N ARG A 48 -14.97 -21.17 1.07
CA ARG A 48 -13.52 -20.94 1.13
C ARG A 48 -12.92 -20.77 -0.26
N GLY A 49 -13.32 -21.59 -1.24
CA GLY A 49 -12.90 -21.47 -2.62
C GLY A 49 -13.27 -20.10 -3.22
N ALA A 50 -14.51 -19.67 -3.05
CA ALA A 50 -14.96 -18.35 -3.49
C ALA A 50 -14.19 -17.19 -2.81
N TRP A 51 -13.86 -17.34 -1.53
CA TRP A 51 -13.05 -16.37 -0.78
C TRP A 51 -11.61 -16.30 -1.29
N ASP A 52 -10.97 -17.44 -1.52
CA ASP A 52 -9.61 -17.51 -2.02
C ASP A 52 -9.51 -16.89 -3.43
N GLU A 53 -10.51 -17.10 -4.30
CA GLU A 53 -10.62 -16.45 -5.61
C GLU A 53 -10.73 -14.92 -5.49
N LEU A 54 -11.58 -14.44 -4.58
CA LEU A 54 -11.74 -13.01 -4.33
C LEU A 54 -10.44 -12.40 -3.80
N VAL A 55 -9.80 -13.04 -2.82
CA VAL A 55 -8.52 -12.60 -2.25
C VAL A 55 -7.45 -12.56 -3.34
N ALA A 56 -7.35 -13.60 -4.18
CA ALA A 56 -6.39 -13.64 -5.28
C ALA A 56 -6.62 -12.50 -6.28
N PHE A 57 -7.89 -12.19 -6.59
CA PHE A 57 -8.26 -11.08 -7.45
C PHE A 57 -7.85 -9.72 -6.85
N VAL A 58 -8.16 -9.44 -5.59
CA VAL A 58 -7.92 -8.12 -4.98
C VAL A 58 -6.46 -7.90 -4.55
N THR A 59 -5.70 -8.96 -4.25
CA THR A 59 -4.34 -8.90 -3.70
C THR A 59 -3.38 -7.98 -4.50
N PRO A 60 -3.18 -8.16 -5.82
CA PRO A 60 -2.26 -7.30 -6.57
C PRO A 60 -2.68 -5.82 -6.57
N HIS A 61 -3.99 -5.56 -6.56
CA HIS A 61 -4.54 -4.20 -6.47
C HIS A 61 -4.39 -3.60 -5.07
N GLY A 62 -4.51 -4.42 -4.03
CA GLY A 62 -4.23 -4.06 -2.64
C GLY A 62 -2.76 -3.68 -2.44
N TRP A 63 -1.83 -4.45 -3.01
CA TRP A 63 -0.41 -4.09 -2.99
C TRP A 63 -0.13 -2.78 -3.73
N SER A 64 -0.74 -2.55 -4.88
CA SER A 64 -0.65 -1.27 -5.60
C SER A 64 -1.11 -0.10 -4.73
N ASN A 65 -2.26 -0.22 -4.07
CA ASN A 65 -2.76 0.80 -3.14
C ASN A 65 -1.83 1.00 -1.95
N ALA A 66 -1.31 -0.09 -1.36
CA ALA A 66 -0.44 -0.03 -0.18
C ALA A 66 0.91 0.65 -0.49
N LEU A 67 1.50 0.38 -1.66
CA LEU A 67 2.71 1.08 -2.12
C LEU A 67 2.42 2.56 -2.39
N GLY A 68 1.32 2.86 -3.09
CA GLY A 68 0.88 4.23 -3.37
C GLY A 68 0.68 5.04 -2.08
N GLN A 69 -0.13 4.52 -1.16
CA GLN A 69 -0.39 5.15 0.13
C GLN A 69 0.89 5.36 0.93
N LYS A 70 1.80 4.36 0.99
CA LYS A 70 3.06 4.48 1.74
C LYS A 70 3.97 5.55 1.14
N LEU A 71 4.14 5.55 -0.19
CA LEU A 71 4.97 6.55 -0.84
C LEU A 71 4.40 7.96 -0.64
N VAL A 72 3.10 8.14 -0.92
CA VAL A 72 2.39 9.41 -0.72
C VAL A 72 2.51 9.87 0.73
N GLN A 73 2.26 9.00 1.70
CA GLN A 73 2.36 9.31 3.13
C GLN A 73 3.76 9.79 3.51
N ILE A 74 4.81 9.16 2.99
CA ILE A 74 6.19 9.58 3.27
C ILE A 74 6.50 10.90 2.57
N THR A 75 6.08 11.10 1.32
CA THR A 75 6.50 12.25 0.50
C THR A 75 5.57 13.46 0.57
N MET A 76 4.40 13.37 1.20
CA MET A 76 3.48 14.51 1.41
C MET A 76 4.06 15.56 2.39
N PRO A 77 3.61 16.85 2.34
CA PRO A 77 3.94 17.82 3.38
C PRO A 77 3.60 17.31 4.79
N GLY A 78 4.43 17.68 5.77
CA GLY A 78 4.38 17.17 7.14
C GLY A 78 5.53 16.23 7.48
N VAL A 79 5.50 15.67 8.69
CA VAL A 79 6.49 14.71 9.20
C VAL A 79 5.87 13.31 9.12
N PRO A 80 6.41 12.40 8.31
CA PRO A 80 5.83 11.07 8.17
C PRO A 80 6.15 10.21 9.39
N ASP A 81 5.13 9.57 9.96
CA ASP A 81 5.26 8.54 10.98
C ASP A 81 5.16 7.14 10.37
N VAL A 82 5.96 6.18 10.84
CA VAL A 82 5.91 4.79 10.38
C VAL A 82 5.69 3.91 11.60
N TYR A 83 4.45 3.45 11.76
CA TYR A 83 4.12 2.51 12.82
C TYR A 83 4.93 1.22 12.65
N GLN A 84 5.37 0.66 13.77
CA GLN A 84 6.24 -0.53 13.81
C GLN A 84 5.68 -1.66 12.94
N GLY A 85 6.51 -2.22 12.08
CA GLY A 85 6.16 -3.33 11.20
C GLY A 85 5.54 -2.92 9.86
N THR A 86 5.03 -1.68 9.74
CA THR A 86 4.30 -1.22 8.54
C THR A 86 5.18 -0.86 7.35
N GLU A 87 6.50 -1.02 7.47
CA GLU A 87 7.42 -1.06 6.34
C GLU A 87 7.19 -2.31 5.45
N LEU A 88 6.56 -3.37 5.97
CA LEU A 88 6.09 -4.54 5.22
C LEU A 88 4.56 -4.53 5.05
N TRP A 89 4.02 -5.54 4.38
CA TRP A 89 2.57 -5.78 4.39
C TRP A 89 2.11 -6.03 5.81
N GLU A 90 1.05 -5.35 6.23
CA GLU A 90 0.52 -5.51 7.57
C GLU A 90 -1.01 -5.55 7.52
N ASP A 91 -1.58 -6.66 7.97
CA ASP A 91 -3.00 -7.02 7.86
C ASP A 91 -3.73 -7.02 9.21
N SER A 92 -3.17 -6.31 10.20
CA SER A 92 -3.76 -6.16 11.53
C SER A 92 -5.16 -5.58 11.49
N LEU A 93 -5.99 -6.08 12.40
CA LEU A 93 -7.31 -5.60 12.73
C LEU A 93 -7.21 -4.58 13.88
N VAL A 94 -8.33 -4.28 14.54
CA VAL A 94 -8.35 -3.34 15.68
C VAL A 94 -7.59 -3.89 16.89
N ASP A 95 -7.17 -3.00 17.80
CA ASP A 95 -6.58 -3.32 19.11
C ASP A 95 -7.33 -4.48 19.80
N PRO A 96 -6.65 -5.53 20.30
CA PRO A 96 -5.19 -5.68 20.43
C PRO A 96 -4.45 -6.27 19.24
N ASP A 97 -5.13 -6.59 18.12
CA ASP A 97 -4.50 -7.27 16.98
C ASP A 97 -3.40 -6.43 16.33
N ASN A 98 -3.56 -5.11 16.27
CA ASN A 98 -2.53 -4.17 15.80
C ASN A 98 -1.36 -3.94 16.75
N ARG A 99 -1.33 -4.61 17.91
CA ARG A 99 -0.24 -4.55 18.90
C ARG A 99 0.53 -5.86 19.00
N ARG A 100 0.34 -6.80 18.07
CA ARG A 100 1.13 -8.04 17.99
C ARG A 100 2.64 -7.71 17.92
N PRO A 101 3.52 -8.54 18.53
CA PRO A 101 4.96 -8.31 18.48
C PRO A 101 5.49 -8.27 17.05
N VAL A 102 6.43 -7.35 16.79
CA VAL A 102 7.09 -7.23 15.48
C VAL A 102 8.42 -7.99 15.49
N ASP A 103 8.66 -8.83 14.48
CA ASP A 103 9.93 -9.53 14.30
C ASP A 103 10.96 -8.63 13.58
N PHE A 104 11.59 -7.75 14.35
CA PHE A 104 12.65 -6.88 13.82
C PHE A 104 13.90 -7.64 13.36
N ALA A 105 14.13 -8.88 13.80
CA ALA A 105 15.26 -9.68 13.32
C ALA A 105 15.03 -10.12 11.87
N GLN A 106 13.82 -10.56 11.55
CA GLN A 106 13.41 -10.85 10.18
C GLN A 106 13.47 -9.59 9.31
N HIS A 107 12.95 -8.45 9.79
CA HIS A 107 12.96 -7.20 9.02
C HIS A 107 14.38 -6.74 8.66
N ARG A 108 15.32 -6.84 9.61
CA ARG A 108 16.75 -6.54 9.35
C ARG A 108 17.35 -7.47 8.30
N THR A 109 17.00 -8.75 8.34
CA THR A 109 17.46 -9.74 7.36
C THR A 109 16.93 -9.42 5.96
N LEU A 110 15.63 -9.11 5.84
CA LEU A 110 15.01 -8.70 4.58
C LEU A 110 15.65 -7.43 4.03
N LEU A 111 15.88 -6.42 4.89
CA LEU A 111 16.50 -5.16 4.51
C LEU A 111 17.94 -5.35 4.00
N ALA A 112 18.73 -6.18 4.69
CA ALA A 112 20.11 -6.47 4.33
C ALA A 112 20.22 -7.22 2.99
N GLY A 113 19.24 -8.07 2.66
CA GLY A 113 19.19 -8.82 1.40
C GLY A 113 18.58 -8.05 0.23
N LEU A 114 18.39 -6.73 0.29
CA LEU A 114 17.90 -5.92 -0.82
C LEU A 114 19.06 -5.43 -1.71
N ASP A 115 19.46 -6.25 -2.67
CA ASP A 115 20.55 -5.96 -3.64
C ASP A 115 20.08 -5.20 -4.90
N GLY A 116 18.77 -5.02 -5.06
CA GLY A 116 18.14 -4.34 -6.19
C GLY A 116 16.62 -4.32 -6.04
N PRO A 117 15.88 -3.78 -7.03
CA PRO A 117 14.43 -3.62 -6.95
C PRO A 117 13.71 -4.98 -6.83
N PRO A 118 13.13 -5.36 -5.67
CA PRO A 118 12.43 -6.63 -5.51
C PRO A 118 11.10 -6.68 -6.31
N PRO A 119 10.56 -7.88 -6.60
CA PRO A 119 9.23 -8.00 -7.18
C PRO A 119 8.14 -7.55 -6.18
N VAL A 120 6.97 -7.16 -6.69
CA VAL A 120 5.76 -6.95 -5.88
C VAL A 120 5.09 -8.29 -5.66
N ASP A 121 5.32 -8.89 -4.50
CA ASP A 121 4.79 -10.20 -4.13
C ASP A 121 4.44 -10.26 -2.63
N ALA A 122 4.06 -11.44 -2.15
CA ALA A 122 3.67 -11.66 -0.77
C ALA A 122 4.80 -11.46 0.25
N SER A 123 6.07 -11.34 -0.18
CA SER A 123 7.22 -11.16 0.74
C SER A 123 7.25 -9.80 1.43
N GLY A 124 6.53 -8.80 0.91
CA GLY A 124 6.56 -7.42 1.43
C GLY A 124 7.82 -6.63 1.09
N ARG A 125 8.82 -7.25 0.43
CA ARG A 125 10.11 -6.62 0.13
C ARG A 125 9.95 -5.37 -0.74
N ALA A 126 8.98 -5.33 -1.65
CA ALA A 126 8.66 -4.12 -2.42
C ALA A 126 8.24 -2.94 -1.54
N LYS A 127 7.42 -3.16 -0.52
CA LYS A 127 7.00 -2.09 0.41
C LYS A 127 8.16 -1.64 1.29
N LEU A 128 9.01 -2.56 1.71
CA LEU A 128 10.23 -2.24 2.45
C LEU A 128 11.19 -1.40 1.59
N TRP A 129 11.35 -1.77 0.32
CA TRP A 129 12.13 -1.05 -0.67
C TRP A 129 11.63 0.39 -0.86
N VAL A 130 10.33 0.58 -1.10
CA VAL A 130 9.71 1.90 -1.25
C VAL A 130 9.86 2.72 0.03
N THR A 131 9.56 2.14 1.19
CA THR A 131 9.65 2.82 2.49
C THR A 131 11.08 3.30 2.75
N ARG A 132 12.07 2.43 2.55
CA ARG A 132 13.50 2.75 2.71
C ARG A 132 13.91 3.91 1.80
N HIS A 133 13.67 3.81 0.50
CA HIS A 133 14.15 4.81 -0.47
C HIS A 133 13.45 6.16 -0.30
N ALA A 134 12.14 6.17 0.02
CA ALA A 134 11.42 7.41 0.27
C ALA A 134 11.91 8.12 1.55
N LEU A 135 12.17 7.38 2.62
CA LEU A 135 12.75 7.95 3.85
C LEU A 135 14.19 8.45 3.63
N GLN A 136 15.02 7.68 2.92
CA GLN A 136 16.38 8.09 2.56
C GLN A 136 16.38 9.35 1.69
N ALA A 137 15.52 9.43 0.67
CA ALA A 137 15.36 10.61 -0.16
C ALA A 137 15.06 11.86 0.68
N ARG A 138 14.09 11.76 1.61
CA ARG A 138 13.73 12.88 2.49
C ARG A 138 14.83 13.28 3.47
N ARG A 139 15.55 12.30 4.01
CA ARG A 139 16.63 12.54 4.98
C ARG A 139 17.86 13.14 4.30
N ASP A 140 18.23 12.61 3.13
CA ASP A 140 19.52 12.87 2.49
C ASP A 140 19.44 14.03 1.49
N ARG A 141 18.24 14.34 0.96
CA ARG A 141 17.97 15.43 0.01
C ARG A 141 16.82 16.35 0.46
N PRO A 142 16.83 16.89 1.69
CA PRO A 142 15.73 17.68 2.23
C PRO A 142 15.40 18.94 1.42
N GLU A 143 16.36 19.47 0.65
CA GLU A 143 16.19 20.63 -0.23
C GLU A 143 15.19 20.38 -1.37
N LEU A 144 14.93 19.12 -1.72
CA LEU A 144 13.93 18.73 -2.73
C LEU A 144 12.50 18.62 -2.16
N PHE A 145 12.33 18.80 -0.85
CA PHE A 145 11.05 18.65 -0.14
C PHE A 145 10.54 19.96 0.49
N THR A 146 10.65 21.06 -0.24
CA THR A 146 10.44 22.44 0.22
C THR A 146 9.08 23.05 -0.14
N GLY A 147 8.34 22.47 -1.09
CA GLY A 147 7.07 23.00 -1.59
C GLY A 147 6.01 21.93 -1.83
N TYR A 148 4.94 22.28 -2.55
CA TYR A 148 3.95 21.35 -3.07
C TYR A 148 3.33 21.92 -4.35
N ALA A 149 3.40 21.17 -5.44
CA ALA A 149 2.74 21.49 -6.70
C ALA A 149 2.12 20.21 -7.29
N THR A 150 0.94 20.32 -7.89
CA THR A 150 0.37 19.20 -8.65
C THR A 150 1.16 18.98 -9.93
N VAL A 151 1.40 17.71 -10.29
CA VAL A 151 2.01 17.37 -11.59
C VAL A 151 0.87 16.92 -12.51
N PRO A 152 0.43 17.77 -13.46
CA PRO A 152 -0.67 17.42 -14.34
C PRO A 152 -0.25 16.30 -15.30
N ALA A 153 -1.16 15.38 -15.54
CA ALA A 153 -1.01 14.36 -16.58
C ALA A 153 -1.91 14.69 -17.79
N SER A 154 -1.44 14.31 -18.97
CA SER A 154 -2.16 14.45 -20.23
C SER A 154 -2.46 13.08 -20.84
N GLY A 155 -3.42 12.97 -21.75
CA GLY A 155 -3.79 11.70 -22.39
C GLY A 155 -5.02 11.03 -21.78
N GLN A 156 -5.23 9.76 -22.09
CA GLN A 156 -6.35 8.97 -21.55
C GLN A 156 -6.01 8.39 -20.17
N HIS A 157 -7.02 7.98 -19.41
CA HIS A 157 -6.86 7.27 -18.14
C HIS A 157 -6.02 7.98 -17.05
N THR A 158 -5.80 9.29 -17.18
CA THR A 158 -5.03 10.11 -16.22
C THR A 158 -5.67 10.16 -14.83
N ASN A 159 -6.97 9.89 -14.72
CA ASN A 159 -7.69 9.72 -13.46
C ASN A 159 -7.15 8.55 -12.59
N HIS A 160 -6.34 7.66 -13.15
CA HIS A 160 -5.65 6.59 -12.43
C HIS A 160 -4.30 7.02 -11.83
N LEU A 161 -3.84 8.25 -12.07
CA LEU A 161 -2.58 8.76 -11.54
C LEU A 161 -2.82 9.75 -10.38
N VAL A 162 -2.03 9.58 -9.33
CA VAL A 162 -1.75 10.62 -8.33
C VAL A 162 -0.33 11.10 -8.57
N ALA A 163 -0.16 12.40 -8.80
CA ALA A 163 1.14 12.98 -9.12
C ALA A 163 1.33 14.37 -8.49
N PHE A 164 2.45 14.57 -7.79
CA PHE A 164 2.82 15.86 -7.21
C PHE A 164 4.34 16.01 -7.06
N ASP A 165 4.79 17.26 -7.05
CA ASP A 165 6.17 17.67 -6.84
C ASP A 165 6.31 18.39 -5.49
N ARG A 166 7.34 18.02 -4.73
CA ARG A 166 7.70 18.64 -3.44
C ARG A 166 8.80 19.71 -3.54
N GLY A 167 9.18 20.14 -4.75
CA GLY A 167 10.24 21.13 -4.99
C GLY A 167 11.46 20.56 -5.72
N GLY A 168 11.31 19.39 -6.33
CA GLY A 168 12.36 18.61 -6.97
C GLY A 168 12.26 17.11 -6.69
N ALA A 169 11.32 16.69 -5.83
CA ALA A 169 10.96 15.30 -5.59
C ALA A 169 9.54 15.04 -6.09
N VAL A 170 9.41 14.38 -7.25
CA VAL A 170 8.14 14.05 -7.88
C VAL A 170 7.68 12.66 -7.45
N THR A 171 6.50 12.59 -6.86
CA THR A 171 5.83 11.34 -6.50
C THR A 171 4.78 11.00 -7.56
N LEU A 172 4.82 9.76 -8.05
CA LEU A 172 3.80 9.17 -8.91
C LEU A 172 3.24 7.93 -8.23
N ALA A 173 1.91 7.78 -8.19
CA ALA A 173 1.25 6.60 -7.64
C ALA A 173 -0.02 6.24 -8.41
N THR A 174 -0.23 4.94 -8.61
CA THR A 174 -1.45 4.40 -9.23
C THR A 174 -2.62 4.43 -8.24
N ARG A 175 -3.81 4.82 -8.71
CA ARG A 175 -5.10 4.68 -8.02
C ARG A 175 -6.11 3.99 -8.91
N LEU A 176 -7.12 3.36 -8.29
CA LEU A 176 -8.17 2.63 -9.00
C LEU A 176 -7.60 1.56 -9.96
N SER A 177 -6.64 0.76 -9.48
CA SER A 177 -5.85 -0.16 -10.30
C SER A 177 -6.65 -1.31 -10.93
N VAL A 178 -7.81 -1.66 -10.37
CA VAL A 178 -8.74 -2.65 -10.96
C VAL A 178 -9.21 -2.20 -12.34
N GLY A 179 -9.69 -0.96 -12.46
CA GLY A 179 -10.12 -0.41 -13.76
C GLY A 179 -8.95 -0.28 -14.72
N LEU A 180 -7.82 0.23 -14.22
CA LEU A 180 -6.61 0.41 -15.02
C LEU A 180 -6.13 -0.89 -15.65
N ALA A 181 -6.18 -2.02 -14.93
CA ALA A 181 -5.74 -3.31 -15.45
C ALA A 181 -6.52 -3.77 -16.70
N GLY A 182 -7.76 -3.30 -16.90
CA GLY A 182 -8.56 -3.65 -18.07
C GLY A 182 -8.19 -2.89 -19.35
N HIS A 183 -7.59 -1.70 -19.25
CA HIS A 183 -7.35 -0.82 -20.40
C HIS A 183 -5.94 -0.22 -20.48
N GLY A 184 -5.12 -0.37 -19.45
CA GLY A 184 -3.78 0.21 -19.34
C GLY A 184 -3.78 1.74 -19.30
N TRP A 185 -2.59 2.34 -19.32
CA TRP A 185 -2.40 3.78 -19.18
C TRP A 185 -2.84 4.62 -20.39
N GLY A 186 -3.15 4.02 -21.54
CA GLY A 186 -3.77 4.73 -22.68
C GLY A 186 -3.01 5.96 -23.20
N GLY A 187 -1.67 5.95 -23.15
CA GLY A 187 -0.85 7.10 -23.56
C GLY A 187 -0.85 8.25 -22.54
N ALA A 188 -1.13 7.96 -21.26
CA ALA A 188 -1.02 8.95 -20.19
C ALA A 188 0.43 9.42 -20.06
N THR A 189 0.66 10.72 -20.10
CA THR A 189 1.99 11.33 -19.97
C THR A 189 2.07 12.33 -18.83
N VAL A 190 3.27 12.54 -18.31
CA VAL A 190 3.62 13.62 -17.38
C VAL A 190 4.81 14.41 -17.91
N GLU A 191 4.88 15.70 -17.59
CA GLU A 191 6.00 16.56 -17.95
C GLU A 191 7.02 16.63 -16.80
N LEU A 192 8.29 16.37 -17.12
CA LEU A 192 9.42 16.47 -16.20
C LEU A 192 10.41 17.52 -16.73
N PRO A 193 10.29 18.80 -16.32
CA PRO A 193 11.08 19.91 -16.88
C PRO A 193 12.60 19.75 -16.69
N ARG A 194 13.02 18.91 -15.74
CA ARG A 194 14.42 18.58 -15.48
C ARG A 194 14.59 17.08 -15.42
N ALA A 195 15.77 16.62 -15.84
CA ALA A 195 16.15 15.23 -15.70
C ALA A 195 16.05 14.80 -14.23
N SER A 196 15.34 13.71 -14.00
CA SER A 196 15.06 13.18 -12.68
C SER A 196 15.35 11.69 -12.64
N VAL A 197 15.92 11.21 -11.54
CA VAL A 197 16.24 9.80 -11.31
C VAL A 197 15.15 9.18 -10.47
N ASP A 198 14.54 8.08 -10.93
CA ASP A 198 13.68 7.26 -10.09
C ASP A 198 14.54 6.52 -9.06
N VAL A 199 14.45 6.90 -7.78
CA VAL A 199 15.25 6.27 -6.72
C VAL A 199 14.86 4.82 -6.48
N LEU A 200 13.71 4.36 -6.99
CA LEU A 200 13.26 2.98 -6.83
C LEU A 200 13.87 2.04 -7.86
N THR A 201 14.29 2.54 -9.03
CA THR A 201 14.79 1.72 -10.15
C THR A 201 16.14 2.17 -10.70
N GLY A 202 16.58 3.39 -10.39
CA GLY A 202 17.77 4.04 -10.94
C GLY A 202 17.60 4.60 -12.35
N ARG A 203 16.41 4.47 -12.96
CA ARG A 203 16.13 4.98 -14.31
C ARG A 203 16.04 6.50 -14.32
N VAL A 204 16.44 7.11 -15.42
CA VAL A 204 16.41 8.58 -15.60
C VAL A 204 15.33 8.94 -16.60
N PHE A 205 14.55 9.97 -16.28
CA PHE A 205 13.44 10.49 -17.09
C PHE A 205 13.55 12.01 -17.24
N ALA A 206 13.17 12.54 -18.40
CA ALA A 206 13.20 13.97 -18.70
C ALA A 206 12.19 14.32 -19.82
N GLY A 207 11.65 15.54 -19.78
CA GLY A 207 10.64 16.02 -20.74
C GLY A 207 9.29 15.33 -20.55
N THR A 208 8.55 15.20 -21.65
CA THR A 208 7.28 14.45 -21.66
C THR A 208 7.56 12.94 -21.64
N VAL A 209 7.07 12.26 -20.61
CA VAL A 209 7.26 10.81 -20.44
C VAL A 209 5.95 10.08 -20.25
N GLU A 210 5.86 8.88 -20.82
CA GLU A 210 4.73 7.97 -20.64
C GLU A 210 4.70 7.44 -19.21
N VAL A 211 3.56 7.56 -18.54
CA VAL A 211 3.34 7.03 -17.19
C VAL A 211 3.52 5.51 -17.18
N ALA A 212 3.15 4.83 -18.26
CA ALA A 212 3.37 3.40 -18.44
C ALA A 212 4.85 3.01 -18.35
N ASP A 213 5.73 3.85 -18.91
CA ASP A 213 7.17 3.59 -18.91
C ASP A 213 7.78 3.87 -17.54
N VAL A 214 7.29 4.87 -16.82
CA VAL A 214 7.77 5.23 -15.49
C VAL A 214 7.30 4.22 -14.43
N LEU A 215 6.09 3.69 -14.58
CA LEU A 215 5.44 2.76 -13.63
C LEU A 215 5.45 1.31 -14.12
N ASP A 216 6.42 0.93 -14.96
CA ASP A 216 6.52 -0.42 -15.53
C ASP A 216 6.94 -1.47 -14.49
N ARG A 217 7.82 -1.08 -13.56
CA ARG A 217 8.36 -1.96 -12.51
C ARG A 217 7.52 -1.96 -11.26
N TYR A 218 7.03 -0.79 -10.87
CA TYR A 218 6.22 -0.59 -9.68
C TYR A 218 5.03 0.29 -10.02
N PRO A 219 3.88 0.12 -9.34
CA PRO A 219 2.74 1.01 -9.49
C PRO A 219 2.96 2.41 -8.89
N VAL A 220 4.21 2.73 -8.52
CA VAL A 220 4.67 3.97 -7.90
C VAL A 220 6.07 4.32 -8.40
N ALA A 221 6.42 5.61 -8.41
CA ALA A 221 7.77 6.08 -8.66
C ALA A 221 8.09 7.32 -7.80
N LEU A 222 9.36 7.47 -7.43
CA LEU A 222 9.86 8.66 -6.74
C LEU A 222 11.04 9.22 -7.52
N LEU A 223 10.78 10.28 -8.28
CA LEU A 223 11.75 10.90 -9.16
C LEU A 223 12.41 12.08 -8.44
N LEU A 224 13.73 12.04 -8.26
CA LEU A 224 14.50 13.14 -7.70
C LEU A 224 15.23 13.88 -8.82
N GLN A 225 15.01 15.18 -8.90
CA GLN A 225 15.76 16.05 -9.82
C GLN A 225 17.26 15.97 -9.50
N ALA A 226 18.06 15.87 -10.57
CA ALA A 226 19.52 15.87 -10.50
C ALA A 226 20.06 17.19 -9.94
#